data_AF-A0A2G9SB75-F1
#
_entry.id   AF-A0A2G9SB75-F1
#
_cell.length_a   1.000
_cell.length_b   1.000
_cell.length_c   1.000
_cell.angle_alpha   90.00
_cell.angle_beta   90.00
_cell.angle_gamma   90.00
#
_symmetry.space_group_name_H-M   'P 1'
#
loop_
_entity.id
_entity.type
_entity.pdbx_description
1 polymer ?
#
loop_
_entity_poly.entity_id
_entity_poly.type
_entity_poly.pdbx_seq_one_letter_code
_entity_poly.pdbx_strand_id
1 'polypeptide(L)'
;MLTLKQAFSTAAALQNAKTQVKLCEACPMHALHKLCERIEGQYPPRAKLVIQRQLSLLSDNEQADIFERVQKMKATSDQEENELVILHLRQLCETKQKTHVHIGEMQSVN
;
A
#
# COMPACT_ATOMS: atom_id res chain seq x y z
N MET A 1 -49.60 -1.33 1.64
CA MET A 1 -48.50 -1.23 2.64
C MET A 1 -47.20 -1.66 1.98
N LEU A 2 -46.31 -0.73 1.63
CA LEU A 2 -45.01 -1.04 1.00
C LEU A 2 -43.93 -0.05 1.48
N THR A 3 -43.52 -0.12 2.74
CA THR A 3 -42.48 0.81 3.25
C THR A 3 -41.39 0.17 4.09
N LEU A 4 -41.42 -1.15 4.36
CA LEU A 4 -40.33 -1.81 5.09
C LEU A 4 -39.09 -2.06 4.20
N LYS A 5 -39.28 -2.62 2.99
CA LYS A 5 -38.15 -2.93 2.09
C LYS A 5 -37.37 -1.68 1.67
N GLN A 6 -38.07 -0.57 1.40
CA GLN A 6 -37.40 0.69 1.07
C GLN A 6 -36.64 1.27 2.26
N ALA A 7 -37.19 1.20 3.48
CA ALA A 7 -36.49 1.64 4.68
C ALA A 7 -35.20 0.85 4.92
N PHE A 8 -35.20 -0.47 4.70
CA PHE A 8 -33.98 -1.29 4.79
C PHE A 8 -32.96 -0.98 3.69
N SER A 9 -33.38 -0.83 2.44
CA SER A 9 -32.47 -0.47 1.34
C SER A 9 -31.87 0.92 1.52
N THR A 10 -32.65 1.90 1.98
CA THR A 10 -32.16 3.25 2.30
C THR A 10 -31.22 3.23 3.50
N ALA A 11 -31.53 2.47 4.56
CA ALA A 11 -30.64 2.32 5.71
C ALA A 11 -29.33 1.61 5.35
N ALA A 12 -29.37 0.58 4.49
CA ALA A 12 -28.19 -0.12 3.99
C ALA A 12 -27.33 0.77 3.07
N ALA A 13 -27.96 1.56 2.18
CA ALA A 13 -27.26 2.54 1.37
C ALA A 13 -26.62 3.65 2.22
N LEU A 14 -27.31 4.09 3.28
CA LEU A 14 -26.79 5.09 4.22
C LEU A 14 -25.68 4.52 5.10
N GLN A 15 -25.74 3.25 5.50
CA GLN A 15 -24.61 2.59 6.16
C GLN A 15 -23.42 2.41 5.22
N ASN A 16 -23.63 1.95 3.97
CA ASN A 16 -22.54 1.89 2.99
C ASN A 16 -21.92 3.27 2.70
N ALA A 17 -22.73 4.34 2.71
CA ALA A 17 -22.22 5.72 2.59
C ALA A 17 -21.48 6.20 3.85
N LYS A 18 -21.93 5.80 5.06
CA LYS A 18 -21.25 6.10 6.34
C LYS A 18 -19.99 5.27 6.56
N THR A 19 -19.92 4.08 5.95
CA THR A 19 -18.80 3.14 5.97
C THR A 19 -18.08 3.14 4.62
N GLN A 20 -18.21 4.20 3.82
CA GLN A 20 -17.18 4.49 2.83
C GLN A 20 -15.92 4.84 3.63
N VAL A 21 -15.15 3.80 3.94
CA VAL A 21 -13.77 3.93 4.35
C VAL A 21 -13.13 4.73 3.24
N LYS A 22 -12.93 6.03 3.46
CA LYS A 22 -12.16 6.89 2.58
C LYS A 22 -10.72 6.40 2.66
N LEU A 23 -10.43 5.30 1.96
CA LEU A 23 -9.09 4.79 1.79
C LEU A 23 -8.32 5.89 1.06
N CYS A 24 -7.31 6.43 1.72
CA CYS A 24 -6.44 7.38 1.06
C CYS A 24 -5.63 6.61 0.01
N GLU A 25 -6.01 6.74 -1.25
CA GLU A 25 -5.36 6.05 -2.37
C GLU A 25 -3.89 6.49 -2.54
N ALA A 26 -3.55 7.69 -2.05
CA ALA A 26 -2.19 8.21 -2.01
C ALA A 26 -1.39 7.76 -0.77
N CYS A 27 -1.96 6.93 0.11
CA CYS A 27 -1.32 6.48 1.35
C CYS A 27 -0.15 5.52 1.03
N PRO A 28 1.10 5.86 1.40
CA PRO A 28 2.27 5.00 1.15
C PRO A 28 2.11 3.59 1.71
N MET A 29 1.49 3.45 2.88
CA MET A 29 1.24 2.15 3.50
C MET A 29 0.16 1.33 2.77
N HIS A 30 -0.82 2.00 2.15
CA HIS A 30 -1.82 1.31 1.34
C HIS A 30 -1.22 0.80 0.02
N ALA A 31 -0.39 1.60 -0.64
CA ALA A 31 0.34 1.18 -1.83
C ALA A 31 1.24 -0.04 -1.55
N LEU A 32 1.94 -0.05 -0.41
CA LEU A 32 2.72 -1.20 0.05
C LEU A 32 1.84 -2.44 0.28
N HIS A 33 0.71 -2.29 0.96
CA HIS A 33 -0.20 -3.42 1.17
C HIS A 33 -0.70 -4.02 -0.15
N LYS A 34 -1.08 -3.17 -1.11
CA LYS A 34 -1.45 -3.63 -2.47
C LYS A 34 -0.31 -4.32 -3.20
N LEU A 35 0.94 -3.91 -2.99
CA LEU A 35 2.09 -4.66 -3.50
C LEU A 35 2.15 -6.06 -2.87
N CYS A 36 2.08 -6.15 -1.54
CA CYS A 36 2.13 -7.41 -0.81
C CYS A 36 1.02 -8.38 -1.26
N GLU A 37 -0.24 -7.92 -1.35
CA GLU A 37 -1.36 -8.72 -1.86
C GLU A 37 -1.10 -9.25 -3.29
N ARG A 38 -0.47 -8.44 -4.14
CA ARG A 38 -0.18 -8.87 -5.53
C ARG A 38 0.89 -9.95 -5.56
N ILE A 39 1.92 -9.88 -4.73
CA ILE A 39 3.05 -10.81 -4.77
C ILE A 39 2.84 -12.06 -3.89
N GLU A 40 1.83 -12.05 -3.02
CA GLU A 40 1.52 -13.18 -2.13
C GLU A 40 1.30 -14.47 -2.94
N GLY A 41 2.00 -15.54 -2.54
CA GLY A 41 1.92 -16.85 -3.19
C GLY A 41 2.53 -16.92 -4.60
N GLN A 42 3.14 -15.84 -5.11
CA GLN A 42 3.82 -15.88 -6.40
C GLN A 42 5.18 -16.58 -6.31
N TYR A 43 5.55 -17.27 -7.39
CA TYR A 43 6.89 -17.81 -7.58
C TYR A 43 7.94 -16.67 -7.53
N PRO A 44 9.11 -16.82 -6.86
CA PRO A 44 9.97 -15.69 -6.51
C PRO A 44 10.46 -14.84 -7.70
N PRO A 45 10.92 -15.42 -8.83
CA PRO A 45 11.22 -14.64 -10.04
C PRO A 45 10.05 -13.80 -10.57
N ARG A 46 8.81 -14.27 -10.43
CA ARG A 46 7.61 -13.54 -10.87
C ARG A 46 7.29 -12.40 -9.90
N ALA A 47 7.40 -12.65 -8.59
CA ALA A 47 7.28 -11.60 -7.58
C ALA A 47 8.32 -10.49 -7.79
N LYS A 48 9.57 -10.87 -8.12
CA LYS A 48 10.67 -9.94 -8.39
C LYS A 48 10.34 -8.93 -9.50
N LEU A 49 9.72 -9.38 -10.60
CA LEU A 49 9.29 -8.48 -11.69
C LEU A 49 8.24 -7.46 -11.22
N VAL A 50 7.28 -7.90 -10.39
CA VAL A 50 6.26 -7.00 -9.84
C VAL A 50 6.88 -5.98 -8.89
N ILE A 51 7.82 -6.42 -8.04
CA ILE A 51 8.56 -5.56 -7.11
C ILE A 51 9.40 -4.54 -7.87
N GLN A 52 10.14 -4.96 -8.91
CA GLN A 52 10.94 -4.06 -9.75
C GLN A 52 10.09 -2.98 -10.41
N ARG A 53 8.88 -3.32 -10.87
CA ARG A 53 7.93 -2.34 -11.42
C ARG A 53 7.45 -1.34 -10.36
N GLN A 54 7.33 -1.74 -9.10
CA GLN A 54 7.01 -0.82 -8.02
C GLN A 54 8.20 0.09 -7.69
N LEU A 55 9.42 -0.46 -7.65
CA LEU A 55 10.64 0.30 -7.43
C LEU A 55 10.84 1.38 -8.49
N SER A 56 10.51 1.11 -9.75
CA SER A 56 10.61 2.13 -10.83
C SER A 56 9.69 3.34 -10.65
N LEU A 57 8.73 3.29 -9.73
CA LEU A 57 7.87 4.42 -9.37
C LEU A 57 8.46 5.30 -8.26
N LEU A 58 9.55 4.87 -7.64
CA LEU A 58 10.29 5.63 -6.64
C LEU A 58 11.29 6.57 -7.31
N SER A 59 11.73 7.59 -6.58
CA SER A 59 12.83 8.45 -7.04
C SER A 59 14.16 7.69 -7.11
N ASP A 60 15.09 8.15 -7.94
CA ASP A 60 16.40 7.51 -8.13
C ASP A 60 17.17 7.34 -6.81
N ASN A 61 17.09 8.34 -5.92
CA ASN A 61 17.72 8.28 -4.60
C ASN A 61 17.14 7.17 -3.71
N GLU A 62 15.82 6.97 -3.76
CA GLU A 62 15.13 5.93 -2.98
C GLU A 62 15.41 4.55 -3.54
N GLN A 63 15.46 4.41 -4.87
CA GLN A 63 15.86 3.17 -5.52
C GLN A 63 17.30 2.81 -5.11
N ALA A 64 18.24 3.76 -5.20
CA ALA A 64 19.64 3.55 -4.85
C ALA A 64 19.82 3.13 -3.38
N ASP A 65 19.16 3.82 -2.44
CA ASP A 65 19.23 3.47 -1.01
C ASP A 65 18.72 2.05 -0.73
N ILE A 66 17.60 1.64 -1.37
CA ILE A 66 17.08 0.28 -1.22
C ILE A 66 18.08 -0.74 -1.79
N PHE A 67 18.58 -0.53 -3.02
CA PHE A 67 19.52 -1.47 -3.65
C PHE A 67 20.82 -1.61 -2.86
N GLU A 68 21.36 -0.51 -2.35
CA GLU A 68 22.58 -0.54 -1.53
C GLU A 68 22.38 -1.37 -0.24
N ARG A 69 21.24 -1.20 0.45
CA ARG A 69 20.94 -1.95 1.67
C ARG A 69 20.75 -3.44 1.41
N VAL A 70 20.04 -3.81 0.34
CA VAL A 70 19.85 -5.21 -0.06
C VAL A 70 21.20 -5.85 -0.43
N GLN A 71 22.04 -5.13 -1.19
CA GLN A 71 23.36 -5.63 -1.60
C GLN A 71 24.27 -5.90 -0.40
N LYS A 72 24.22 -5.06 0.64
CA LYS A 72 25.00 -5.25 1.87
C LYS A 72 24.62 -6.53 2.63
N MET A 73 23.39 -6.99 2.50
CA MET A 73 22.88 -8.19 3.17
C MET A 73 23.20 -9.49 2.43
N LYS A 74 23.72 -9.42 1.19
CA LYS A 74 24.19 -10.59 0.41
C LYS A 74 23.14 -11.69 0.26
N ALA A 75 21.95 -11.32 -0.22
CA ALA A 75 20.90 -12.29 -0.53
C ALA A 75 21.41 -13.44 -1.41
N THR A 76 21.01 -14.66 -1.08
CA THR A 76 21.45 -15.91 -1.71
C THR A 76 20.43 -16.47 -2.70
N SER A 77 19.22 -15.92 -2.72
CA SER A 77 18.13 -16.35 -3.60
C SER A 77 17.23 -15.17 -3.99
N ASP A 78 16.47 -15.32 -5.07
CA ASP A 78 15.45 -14.33 -5.47
C ASP A 78 14.39 -14.15 -4.37
N GLN A 79 14.06 -15.21 -3.61
CA GLN A 79 13.12 -15.12 -2.50
C GLN A 79 13.65 -14.19 -1.41
N GLU A 80 14.89 -14.40 -0.98
CA GLU A 80 15.53 -13.57 0.04
C GLU A 80 15.70 -12.13 -0.44
N GLU A 81 16.12 -11.92 -1.70
CA GLU A 81 16.22 -10.58 -2.28
C GLU A 81 14.87 -9.85 -2.27
N ASN A 82 13.79 -10.54 -2.67
CA ASN A 82 12.44 -9.99 -2.64
C ASN A 82 12.01 -9.61 -1.22
N GLU A 83 12.25 -10.48 -0.24
CA GLU A 83 11.92 -10.21 1.18
C GLU A 83 12.67 -8.98 1.72
N LEU A 84 13.96 -8.85 1.40
CA LEU A 84 14.76 -7.69 1.80
C LEU A 84 14.31 -6.39 1.13
N VAL A 85 13.95 -6.45 -0.16
CA VAL A 85 13.38 -5.28 -0.83
C VAL A 85 12.05 -4.86 -0.19
N ILE A 86 11.18 -5.82 0.14
CA ILE A 86 9.90 -5.54 0.82
C ILE A 86 10.13 -4.96 2.21
N LEU A 87 11.13 -5.46 2.96
CA LEU A 87 11.53 -4.91 4.25
C LEU A 87 11.91 -3.42 4.15
N HIS A 88 12.75 -3.05 3.18
CA HIS A 88 13.16 -1.66 3.01
C HIS A 88 12.06 -0.77 2.44
N LEU A 89 11.23 -1.29 1.54
CA LEU A 89 10.02 -0.59 1.08
C LEU A 89 9.09 -0.26 2.25
N ARG A 90 8.93 -1.18 3.21
CA ARG A 90 8.14 -0.93 4.42
C ARG A 90 8.69 0.24 5.22
N GLN A 91 10.00 0.25 5.48
CA GLN A 91 10.66 1.33 6.22
C GLN A 91 10.51 2.69 5.52
N LEU A 92 10.65 2.71 4.19
CA LEU A 92 10.45 3.91 3.39
C LEU A 92 9.00 4.41 3.48
N CYS A 93 8.03 3.52 3.28
CA CYS A 93 6.61 3.83 3.37
C CYS A 93 6.23 4.34 4.76
N GLU A 94 6.74 3.74 5.84
CA GLU A 94 6.52 4.22 7.21
C GLU A 94 7.07 5.62 7.44
N THR A 95 8.25 5.91 6.89
CA THR A 95 8.87 7.23 6.99
C THR A 95 8.03 8.28 6.24
N LYS A 96 7.58 7.96 5.02
CA LYS A 96 6.67 8.82 4.25
C LYS A 96 5.31 8.97 4.91
N GLN A 97 4.82 7.94 5.57
CA GLN A 97 3.53 7.97 6.26
C GLN A 97 3.51 9.00 7.40
N LYS A 98 4.64 9.17 8.11
CA LYS A 98 4.74 10.14 9.22
C LYS A 98 4.52 11.59 8.78
N THR A 99 4.81 11.91 7.52
CA THR A 99 4.65 13.27 6.96
C THR A 99 3.49 13.35 5.97
N HIS A 100 2.74 12.25 5.79
CA HIS A 100 1.60 12.19 4.89
C HIS A 100 0.35 12.80 5.56
N VAL A 101 -0.32 13.71 4.85
CA VAL A 101 -1.61 14.26 5.26
C VAL A 101 -2.71 13.51 4.54
N HIS A 102 -3.66 12.94 5.29
CA HIS A 102 -4.79 12.27 4.66
C HIS A 102 -5.70 13.31 4.00
N ILE A 103 -6.18 12.99 2.79
CA ILE A 103 -7.07 13.84 1.96
C ILE A 103 -8.40 14.20 2.70
N GLY A 104 -8.67 13.62 3.87
CA GLY A 104 -9.80 13.96 4.75
C GLY A 104 -9.48 14.81 6.00
N GLU A 105 -8.23 15.12 6.31
CA GLU A 105 -7.85 15.85 7.55
C GLU A 105 -7.80 17.38 7.39
N MET A 106 -7.83 17.90 6.16
CA MET A 106 -7.90 19.36 5.89
C MET A 106 -9.28 19.99 6.16
N GLN A 107 -10.27 19.25 6.67
CA GLN A 107 -11.63 19.76 6.91
C GLN A 107 -11.99 20.03 8.39
N SER A 108 -11.05 19.91 9.34
CA SER A 108 -11.34 20.11 10.78
C SER A 108 -10.62 21.29 11.41
N VAL A 109 -10.38 22.37 10.65
CA VAL A 109 -10.00 23.67 11.22
C VAL A 109 -11.01 24.70 10.73
N ASN A 110 -12.08 24.88 11.50
CA ASN A 110 -12.91 26.08 11.48
C ASN A 110 -13.42 26.34 12.90
#